data_AF-Q5K9M5-F1
#
_entry.id   AF-Q5K9M5-F1
#
_cell.length_a   1.000
_cell.length_b   1.000
_cell.length_c   1.000
_cell.angle_alpha   90.00
_cell.angle_beta   90.00
_cell.angle_gamma   90.00
#
_symmetry.space_group_name_H-M   'P 1'
#
loop_
_entity.id
_entity.type
_entity.pdbx_description
1 polymer ?
#
loop_
_entity_poly.entity_id
_entity_poly.type
_entity_poly.pdbx_seq_one_letter_code
_entity_poly.pdbx_strand_id
1 'polypeptide(L)'
;MFKKFNPKEDVSSSTSLKSSVQRNIRSSILSQITYLSLPAWKDQSAATEASIEHAEPAAEEKEKEEPTSGKGKGGKKGGKGKGGKGKGKDKEEKEEKEDDGEGAGVESVLDEFWPKKEALGLTKCHDRISIFTIHSVPIFFQHFDGPFIPTLKLLHKYPDMLPRVQIDRGAIKFLLAGANMMAPGLLSAGGKLPDGLGKDTIVAIQAEGKQHACGIGKLVASSADIKKAGKGVAVETICWIGDDLWKVDTIGL
;
A
#
# COMPACT_ATOMS: atom_id res chain seq x y z
N MET A 1 -9.33 9.10 15.93
CA MET A 1 -7.86 9.16 16.04
C MET A 1 -7.31 10.54 15.68
N PHE A 2 -7.68 11.14 14.54
CA PHE A 2 -7.05 12.38 14.02
C PHE A 2 -7.90 13.66 14.18
N LYS A 3 -8.65 13.82 15.28
CA LYS A 3 -9.58 14.98 15.45
C LYS A 3 -8.88 16.33 15.69
N LYS A 4 -7.62 16.28 16.14
CA LYS A 4 -6.80 17.45 16.49
C LYS A 4 -5.38 17.27 15.95
N PHE A 5 -5.25 16.58 14.83
CA PHE A 5 -3.92 16.25 14.31
C PHE A 5 -3.39 17.42 13.50
N ASN A 6 -2.23 17.94 13.88
CA ASN A 6 -1.55 19.02 13.17
C ASN A 6 -0.18 18.51 12.71
N PRO A 7 0.05 18.33 11.40
CA PRO A 7 1.33 17.85 10.90
C PRO A 7 2.56 18.65 11.34
N LYS A 8 2.40 19.94 11.66
CA LYS A 8 3.50 20.80 12.11
C LYS A 8 3.90 20.58 13.56
N GLU A 9 2.95 20.14 14.39
CA GLU A 9 3.14 20.01 15.84
C GLU A 9 3.24 18.55 16.26
N ASP A 10 2.52 17.65 15.59
CA ASP A 10 2.40 16.26 15.97
C ASP A 10 3.39 15.33 15.29
N VAL A 11 4.13 15.79 14.28
CA VAL A 11 5.18 14.98 13.64
C VAL A 11 6.47 15.10 14.45
N SER A 12 6.95 13.98 14.97
CA SER A 12 8.18 13.92 15.75
C SER A 12 9.41 13.62 14.89
N SER A 13 9.29 12.75 13.89
CA SER A 13 10.39 12.41 12.98
C SER A 13 9.87 11.81 11.68
N SER A 14 10.62 11.96 10.60
CA SER A 14 10.32 11.30 9.32
C SER A 14 11.60 10.73 8.72
N THR A 15 11.56 9.46 8.31
CA THR A 15 12.74 8.71 7.81
C THR A 15 12.34 7.78 6.67
N SER A 16 13.21 7.61 5.67
CA SER A 16 13.07 6.53 4.68
C SER A 16 13.48 5.17 5.28
N LEU A 17 12.67 4.14 5.05
CA LEU A 17 12.91 2.80 5.59
C LEU A 17 13.90 2.00 4.74
N LYS A 18 14.73 1.18 5.39
CA LYS A 18 15.65 0.24 4.71
C LYS A 18 14.88 -0.84 3.95
N SER A 19 15.43 -1.33 2.83
CA SER A 19 14.78 -2.32 1.96
C SER A 19 14.39 -3.62 2.68
N SER A 20 15.15 -4.07 3.69
CA SER A 20 14.77 -5.24 4.50
C SER A 20 13.50 -5.02 5.33
N VAL A 21 13.34 -3.83 5.91
CA VAL A 21 12.16 -3.44 6.69
C VAL A 21 10.94 -3.29 5.78
N GLN A 22 11.13 -2.68 4.61
CA GLN A 22 10.08 -2.54 3.59
C GLN A 22 9.52 -3.90 3.16
N ARG A 23 10.39 -4.88 2.89
CA ARG A 23 9.97 -6.25 2.57
C ARG A 23 9.13 -6.88 3.68
N ASN A 24 9.52 -6.70 4.95
CA ASN A 24 8.75 -7.22 6.08
C ASN A 24 7.37 -6.55 6.19
N ILE A 25 7.30 -5.22 6.05
CA ILE A 25 6.04 -4.48 6.06
C ILE A 25 5.13 -4.92 4.91
N ARG A 26 5.71 -5.09 3.71
CA ARG A 26 4.98 -5.59 2.54
C ARG A 26 4.34 -6.95 2.82
N SER A 27 5.11 -7.89 3.36
CA SER A 27 4.60 -9.22 3.75
C SER A 27 3.47 -9.13 4.79
N SER A 28 3.62 -8.26 5.80
CA SER A 28 2.57 -8.04 6.82
C SER A 28 1.29 -7.46 6.23
N ILE A 29 1.39 -6.48 5.34
CA ILE A 29 0.24 -5.86 4.67
C ILE A 29 -0.49 -6.88 3.79
N LEU A 30 0.24 -7.67 2.99
CA LEU A 30 -0.34 -8.70 2.14
C LEU A 30 -1.01 -9.83 2.95
N SER A 31 -0.43 -10.19 4.10
CA SER A 31 -1.04 -11.16 5.02
C SER A 31 -2.32 -10.61 5.67
N GLN A 32 -2.36 -9.31 5.96
CA GLN A 32 -3.49 -8.68 6.63
C GLN A 32 -4.64 -8.34 5.66
N ILE A 33 -4.30 -7.87 4.46
CA ILE A 33 -5.24 -7.39 3.45
C ILE A 33 -5.02 -8.22 2.18
N THR A 34 -5.67 -9.38 2.13
CA THR A 34 -5.51 -10.34 1.02
C THR A 34 -5.93 -9.77 -0.33
N TYR A 35 -6.82 -8.77 -0.37
CA TYR A 35 -7.17 -8.07 -1.61
C TYR A 35 -5.93 -7.50 -2.33
N LEU A 36 -4.92 -7.07 -1.58
CA LEU A 36 -3.72 -6.45 -2.13
C LEU A 36 -2.77 -7.43 -2.83
N SER A 37 -2.94 -8.74 -2.62
CA SER A 37 -2.18 -9.77 -3.35
C SER A 37 -2.83 -10.20 -4.66
N LEU A 38 -4.05 -9.75 -4.94
CA LEU A 38 -4.73 -10.05 -6.19
C LEU A 38 -4.02 -9.37 -7.38
N PRO A 39 -4.10 -9.95 -8.59
CA PRO A 39 -3.69 -9.29 -9.82
C PRO A 39 -4.27 -7.88 -9.95
N ALA A 40 -3.43 -6.89 -10.22
CA ALA A 40 -3.89 -5.59 -10.71
C ALA A 40 -4.53 -5.82 -12.08
N TRP A 41 -5.84 -5.58 -12.20
CA TRP A 41 -6.52 -5.64 -13.49
C TRP A 41 -6.05 -4.43 -14.33
N LYS A 42 -4.99 -4.60 -15.11
CA LYS A 42 -4.67 -3.68 -16.20
C LYS A 42 -5.78 -3.82 -17.24
N ASP A 43 -6.59 -2.79 -17.39
CA ASP A 43 -7.44 -2.65 -18.58
C ASP A 43 -6.51 -2.59 -19.81
N GLN A 44 -6.32 -3.73 -20.47
CA GLN A 44 -5.42 -3.86 -21.63
C GLN A 44 -5.89 -3.02 -22.85
N SER A 45 -7.04 -2.36 -22.76
CA SER A 45 -7.52 -1.44 -23.79
C SER A 45 -6.63 -0.19 -23.94
N ALA A 46 -6.09 0.36 -22.85
CA ALA A 46 -5.27 1.59 -22.90
C ALA A 46 -3.85 1.37 -23.45
N ALA A 47 -3.28 0.17 -23.24
CA ALA A 47 -1.94 -0.16 -23.79
C ALA A 47 -1.98 -0.43 -25.31
N THR A 48 -3.15 -0.81 -25.83
CA THR A 48 -3.33 -1.07 -27.26
C THR A 48 -3.47 0.25 -28.04
N GLU A 49 -4.11 1.28 -27.47
CA GLU A 49 -4.22 2.60 -28.10
C GLU A 49 -2.87 3.33 -28.22
N ALA A 50 -2.00 3.25 -27.20
CA ALA A 50 -0.66 3.86 -27.26
C ALA A 50 0.31 3.15 -28.21
N SER A 51 0.00 1.90 -28.59
CA SER A 51 0.83 1.10 -29.51
C SER A 51 0.39 1.24 -30.98
N ILE A 52 -0.82 1.76 -31.23
CA ILE A 52 -1.38 1.93 -32.57
C ILE A 52 -1.01 3.29 -33.19
N GLU A 53 -0.74 4.33 -32.39
CA GLU A 53 -0.31 5.64 -32.94
C GLU A 53 1.13 5.69 -33.46
N HIS A 54 1.93 4.63 -33.30
CA HIS A 54 3.35 4.61 -33.73
C HIS A 54 3.71 3.52 -34.75
N ALA A 55 2.73 2.89 -35.39
CA ALA A 55 3.01 1.85 -36.37
C ALA A 55 2.19 2.00 -37.66
N GLU A 56 2.73 2.74 -38.62
CA GLU A 56 2.58 2.45 -40.06
C GLU A 56 3.68 3.17 -40.88
N PRO A 57 4.07 2.66 -42.08
CA PRO A 57 5.15 1.69 -42.17
C PRO A 57 6.27 2.12 -43.13
N ALA A 58 7.51 1.67 -42.87
CA ALA A 58 8.59 1.72 -43.83
C ALA A 58 8.77 0.34 -44.46
N ALA A 59 8.54 0.23 -45.77
CA ALA A 59 8.92 -0.90 -46.60
C ALA A 59 9.75 -0.40 -47.77
N GLU A 60 11.01 -0.87 -47.88
CA GLU A 60 11.54 -1.49 -49.10
C GLU A 60 12.95 -2.06 -48.86
N GLU A 61 13.14 -3.31 -49.31
CA GLU A 61 14.37 -4.11 -49.26
C GLU A 61 15.38 -3.72 -50.37
N LYS A 62 16.68 -3.97 -50.13
CA LYS A 62 17.57 -4.59 -51.15
C LYS A 62 18.91 -5.13 -50.61
N GLU A 63 19.08 -6.42 -50.87
CA GLU A 63 20.24 -7.31 -51.11
C GLU A 63 21.70 -7.03 -50.69
N LYS A 64 22.26 -8.07 -50.02
CA LYS A 64 23.54 -8.83 -50.19
C LYS A 64 24.89 -8.13 -50.41
N GLU A 65 25.88 -8.48 -49.56
CA GLU A 65 27.09 -9.29 -49.91
C GLU A 65 28.04 -9.45 -48.70
N GLU A 66 28.60 -10.66 -48.51
CA GLU A 66 29.85 -10.96 -47.77
C GLU A 66 30.95 -11.25 -48.81
N PRO A 67 32.27 -11.43 -48.48
CA PRO A 67 32.99 -11.36 -47.20
C PRO A 67 34.32 -10.54 -47.30
N THR A 68 35.13 -10.46 -46.22
CA THR A 68 36.55 -10.92 -46.20
C THR A 68 37.34 -10.51 -44.94
N SER A 69 38.23 -11.44 -44.61
CA SER A 69 39.36 -11.49 -43.66
C SER A 69 40.09 -10.21 -43.22
N GLY A 70 40.59 -10.23 -41.98
CA GLY A 70 41.70 -9.36 -41.54
C GLY A 70 42.29 -9.80 -40.20
N LYS A 71 43.58 -10.12 -40.19
CA LYS A 71 44.36 -10.85 -39.17
C LYS A 71 45.34 -9.90 -38.46
N GLY A 72 45.62 -10.10 -37.17
CA GLY A 72 46.86 -9.61 -36.52
C GLY A 72 46.71 -9.36 -35.01
N LYS A 73 47.24 -10.20 -34.11
CA LYS A 73 48.65 -10.37 -33.64
C LYS A 73 49.12 -9.33 -32.61
N GLY A 74 49.59 -9.86 -31.47
CA GLY A 74 50.59 -9.24 -30.57
C GLY A 74 49.96 -8.64 -29.31
N GLY A 75 50.45 -8.85 -28.09
CA GLY A 75 51.74 -9.35 -27.65
C GLY A 75 51.74 -9.67 -26.15
N LYS A 76 52.85 -10.27 -25.74
CA LYS A 76 53.07 -11.13 -24.58
C LYS A 76 53.81 -10.38 -23.46
N LYS A 77 53.72 -10.93 -22.23
CA LYS A 77 54.61 -10.77 -21.06
C LYS A 77 54.55 -9.38 -20.39
N GLY A 78 54.61 -9.27 -19.06
CA GLY A 78 54.91 -10.20 -17.99
C GLY A 78 55.38 -9.37 -16.78
N GLY A 79 55.14 -9.84 -15.56
CA GLY A 79 55.59 -9.12 -14.38
C GLY A 79 55.21 -9.84 -13.09
N LYS A 80 56.19 -10.54 -12.54
CA LYS A 80 56.14 -11.37 -11.33
C LYS A 80 56.57 -10.50 -10.15
N GLY A 81 55.82 -10.46 -9.04
CA GLY A 81 56.21 -9.75 -7.82
C GLY A 81 55.55 -10.36 -6.59
N LYS A 82 56.38 -10.84 -5.66
CA LYS A 82 56.07 -11.68 -4.49
C LYS A 82 55.42 -10.90 -3.33
N GLY A 83 54.66 -11.65 -2.52
CA GLY A 83 54.87 -11.71 -1.08
C GLY A 83 53.77 -11.08 -0.21
N GLY A 84 53.23 -11.85 0.74
CA GLY A 84 52.40 -11.28 1.81
C GLY A 84 51.48 -12.25 2.52
N LYS A 85 52.01 -12.95 3.51
CA LYS A 85 51.34 -13.77 4.53
C LYS A 85 50.18 -13.01 5.21
N GLY A 86 49.01 -13.63 5.42
CA GLY A 86 48.01 -13.01 6.31
C GLY A 86 46.65 -13.72 6.42
N LYS A 87 46.55 -14.64 7.40
CA LYS A 87 45.36 -15.05 8.17
C LYS A 87 44.03 -15.20 7.42
N GLY A 88 43.64 -16.46 7.26
CA GLY A 88 42.24 -16.86 7.10
C GLY A 88 41.37 -16.34 8.25
N LYS A 89 40.30 -15.67 7.85
CA LYS A 89 39.08 -15.46 8.63
C LYS A 89 37.99 -15.72 7.62
N ASP A 90 37.33 -16.86 7.75
CA ASP A 90 36.17 -17.24 6.94
C ASP A 90 35.13 -16.13 7.10
N LYS A 91 35.06 -15.30 6.06
CA LYS A 91 34.03 -14.31 5.86
C LYS A 91 33.07 -15.00 4.90
N GLU A 92 31.98 -15.54 5.44
CA GLU A 92 30.83 -15.93 4.63
C GLU A 92 30.35 -14.67 3.90
N GLU A 93 30.89 -14.47 2.70
CA GLU A 93 30.31 -13.62 1.69
C GLU A 93 29.05 -14.34 1.23
N LYS A 94 27.96 -14.05 1.93
CA LYS A 94 26.63 -14.31 1.43
C LYS A 94 26.48 -13.42 0.20
N GLU A 95 26.74 -13.99 -0.97
CA GLU A 95 26.32 -13.44 -2.26
C GLU A 95 24.83 -13.13 -2.14
N GLU A 96 24.51 -11.87 -1.87
CA GLU A 96 23.22 -11.32 -2.21
C GLU A 96 23.16 -11.39 -3.73
N LYS A 97 22.59 -12.48 -4.25
CA LYS A 97 22.03 -12.46 -5.59
C LYS A 97 21.04 -11.30 -5.59
N GLU A 98 21.46 -10.20 -6.21
CA GLU A 98 20.56 -9.27 -6.88
C GLU A 98 19.74 -10.14 -7.84
N ASP A 99 18.60 -10.59 -7.34
CA ASP A 99 17.51 -11.09 -8.15
C ASP A 99 16.92 -9.86 -8.86
N ASP A 100 17.67 -9.33 -9.82
CA ASP A 100 17.14 -8.56 -10.95
C ASP A 100 16.40 -9.49 -11.92
N GLY A 101 15.67 -10.45 -11.35
CA GLY A 101 14.59 -11.15 -12.01
C GLY A 101 13.48 -10.15 -12.22
N GLU A 102 13.53 -9.46 -13.35
CA GLU A 102 12.37 -9.00 -14.10
C GLU A 102 11.53 -10.23 -14.47
N GLY A 103 11.01 -10.91 -13.46
CA GLY A 103 9.98 -11.91 -13.60
C GLY A 103 8.73 -11.15 -13.96
N ALA A 104 8.22 -11.40 -15.16
CA ALA A 104 6.86 -11.10 -15.59
C ALA A 104 5.84 -11.84 -14.70
N GLY A 105 5.88 -11.56 -13.40
CA GLY A 105 4.89 -11.93 -12.42
C GLY A 105 3.78 -10.90 -12.49
N VAL A 106 2.54 -11.38 -12.51
CA VAL A 106 1.35 -10.56 -12.48
C VAL A 106 1.49 -9.53 -11.35
N GLU A 107 1.59 -8.25 -11.72
CA GLU A 107 1.69 -7.16 -10.76
C GLU A 107 0.47 -7.21 -9.84
N SER A 108 0.70 -7.23 -8.53
CA SER A 108 -0.39 -7.21 -7.57
C SER A 108 -0.97 -5.81 -7.45
N VAL A 109 -2.17 -5.66 -6.91
CA VAL A 109 -2.74 -4.34 -6.58
C VAL A 109 -1.79 -3.52 -5.69
N LEU A 110 -1.02 -4.18 -4.81
CA LEU A 110 0.00 -3.49 -4.02
C LEU A 110 1.17 -2.95 -4.86
N ASP A 111 1.57 -3.64 -5.93
CA ASP A 111 2.64 -3.17 -6.82
C ASP A 111 2.21 -1.93 -7.62
N GLU A 112 0.90 -1.74 -7.85
CA GLU A 112 0.36 -0.59 -8.60
C GLU A 112 0.62 0.75 -7.90
N PHE A 113 0.40 0.82 -6.59
CA PHE A 113 0.63 2.05 -5.81
C PHE A 113 1.89 2.03 -4.95
N TRP A 114 2.47 0.85 -4.69
CA TRP A 114 3.75 0.71 -4.01
C TRP A 114 4.66 -0.30 -4.73
N PRO A 115 5.38 0.14 -5.79
CA PRO A 115 6.36 -0.68 -6.49
C PRO A 115 7.51 -1.10 -5.57
N LYS A 116 8.09 -2.29 -5.80
CA LYS A 116 9.18 -2.83 -4.96
C LYS A 116 10.44 -1.97 -4.89
N LYS A 117 10.70 -1.17 -5.94
CA LYS A 117 11.85 -0.25 -6.02
C LYS A 117 11.59 1.07 -5.29
N GLU A 118 10.34 1.37 -4.99
CA GLU A 118 9.94 2.66 -4.42
C GLU A 118 10.18 2.69 -2.91
N ALA A 119 10.78 3.78 -2.44
CA ALA A 119 11.13 3.90 -1.03
C ALA A 119 9.91 4.20 -0.17
N LEU A 120 9.75 3.46 0.93
CA LEU A 120 8.70 3.72 1.91
C LEU A 120 9.18 4.70 2.98
N GLY A 121 8.52 5.84 3.10
CA GLY A 121 8.69 6.78 4.20
C GLY A 121 7.94 6.31 5.45
N LEU A 122 8.55 6.53 6.62
CA LEU A 122 7.91 6.38 7.93
C LEU A 122 7.95 7.72 8.65
N THR A 123 6.77 8.30 8.86
CA THR A 123 6.58 9.48 9.69
C THR A 123 6.01 9.06 11.05
N LYS A 124 6.77 9.28 12.11
CA LYS A 124 6.34 9.04 13.49
C LYS A 124 5.69 10.30 14.04
N CYS A 125 4.53 10.13 14.64
CA CYS A 125 3.75 11.18 15.25
C CYS A 125 3.59 10.96 16.76
N HIS A 126 3.07 11.99 17.44
CA HIS A 126 2.58 11.88 18.81
C HIS A 126 1.49 10.79 18.94
N ASP A 127 1.18 10.41 20.17
CA ASP A 127 0.23 9.32 20.49
C ASP A 127 0.60 7.96 19.88
N ARG A 128 1.89 7.74 19.58
CA ARG A 128 2.42 6.49 19.00
C ARG A 128 1.75 6.14 17.66
N ILE A 129 1.46 7.14 16.86
CA ILE A 129 0.97 6.96 15.49
C ILE A 129 2.17 6.89 14.53
N SER A 130 2.14 5.90 13.65
CA SER A 130 3.12 5.75 12.56
C SER A 130 2.38 5.87 11.23
N ILE A 131 2.78 6.81 10.38
CA ILE A 131 2.20 7.03 9.06
C ILE A 131 3.23 6.60 8.02
N PHE A 132 2.81 5.75 7.09
CA PHE A 132 3.62 5.25 5.99
C PHE A 132 3.28 6.04 4.73
N THR A 133 4.33 6.53 4.06
CA THR A 133 4.19 7.44 2.92
C THR A 133 4.99 6.96 1.71
N ILE A 134 4.46 7.26 0.52
CA ILE A 134 5.15 7.09 -0.76
C ILE A 134 5.11 8.44 -1.45
N HIS A 135 6.27 8.96 -1.85
CA HIS A 135 6.38 10.34 -2.38
C HIS A 135 5.67 11.36 -1.49
N SER A 136 5.87 11.24 -0.17
CA SER A 136 5.21 12.04 0.87
C SER A 136 3.69 11.86 0.98
N VAL A 137 3.04 11.03 0.15
CA VAL A 137 1.59 10.78 0.19
C VAL A 137 1.29 9.67 1.20
N PRO A 138 0.42 9.89 2.20
CA PRO A 138 0.10 8.89 3.21
C PRO A 138 -0.78 7.76 2.67
N ILE A 139 -0.29 6.52 2.79
CA ILE A 139 -0.97 5.31 2.29
C ILE A 139 -1.56 4.46 3.40
N PHE A 140 -0.81 4.23 4.48
CA PHE A 140 -1.23 3.48 5.65
C PHE A 140 -0.84 4.23 6.92
N PHE A 141 -1.53 3.93 8.00
CA PHE A 141 -1.11 4.32 9.33
C PHE A 141 -1.31 3.16 10.30
N GLN A 142 -0.54 3.18 11.39
CA GLN A 142 -0.64 2.28 12.51
C GLN A 142 -0.72 3.11 13.78
N HIS A 143 -1.42 2.56 14.76
CA HIS A 143 -1.42 3.07 16.13
C HIS A 143 -0.76 2.00 16.99
N PHE A 144 0.36 2.35 17.61
CA PHE A 144 1.27 1.41 18.27
C PHE A 144 1.68 0.29 17.28
N ASP A 145 1.73 -0.95 17.75
CA ASP A 145 1.98 -2.16 16.95
C ASP A 145 0.67 -2.80 16.46
N GLY A 146 -0.36 -1.98 16.24
CA GLY A 146 -1.68 -2.41 15.75
C GLY A 146 -1.68 -2.80 14.27
N PRO A 147 -2.86 -3.17 13.72
CA PRO A 147 -3.00 -3.48 12.30
C PRO A 147 -2.69 -2.26 11.42
N PHE A 148 -2.22 -2.50 10.20
CA PHE A 148 -2.08 -1.46 9.18
C PHE A 148 -3.46 -1.00 8.72
N ILE A 149 -3.75 0.29 8.85
CA ILE A 149 -5.03 0.86 8.45
C ILE A 149 -4.79 1.74 7.23
N PRO A 150 -5.47 1.49 6.08
CA PRO A 150 -5.31 2.34 4.91
C PRO A 150 -5.84 3.74 5.18
N THR A 151 -5.30 4.75 4.50
CA THR A 151 -5.94 6.06 4.49
C THR A 151 -7.26 6.02 3.73
N LEU A 152 -8.20 6.92 4.08
CA LEU A 152 -9.46 7.02 3.35
C LEU A 152 -9.25 7.31 1.87
N LYS A 153 -8.22 8.10 1.51
CA LYS A 153 -7.87 8.41 0.12
C LYS A 153 -7.46 7.15 -0.64
N LEU A 154 -6.65 6.27 -0.02
CA LEU A 154 -6.28 4.99 -0.62
C LEU A 154 -7.51 4.07 -0.74
N LEU A 155 -8.35 4.01 0.29
CA LEU A 155 -9.58 3.22 0.31
C LEU A 155 -10.59 3.68 -0.75
N HIS A 156 -10.64 4.97 -1.11
CA HIS A 156 -11.51 5.45 -2.18
C HIS A 156 -11.08 4.95 -3.56
N LYS A 157 -9.79 4.74 -3.78
CA LYS A 157 -9.24 4.14 -5.02
C LYS A 157 -9.45 2.62 -5.05
N TYR A 158 -9.26 1.97 -3.91
CA TYR A 158 -9.38 0.51 -3.76
C TYR A 158 -10.42 0.15 -2.70
N PRO A 159 -11.73 0.25 -3.01
CA PRO A 159 -12.81 0.10 -2.02
C PRO A 159 -12.92 -1.31 -1.44
N ASP A 160 -12.44 -2.33 -2.15
CA ASP A 160 -12.53 -3.73 -1.76
C ASP A 160 -11.37 -4.19 -0.85
N MET A 161 -10.46 -3.29 -0.46
CA MET A 161 -9.44 -3.57 0.55
C MET A 161 -10.02 -3.92 1.92
N LEU A 162 -11.18 -3.38 2.27
CA LEU A 162 -11.80 -3.57 3.58
C LEU A 162 -13.26 -4.02 3.46
N PRO A 163 -13.74 -4.88 4.37
CA PRO A 163 -15.16 -5.20 4.44
C PRO A 163 -15.97 -3.93 4.74
N ARG A 164 -17.09 -3.78 4.05
CA ARG A 164 -17.96 -2.60 4.12
C ARG A 164 -19.09 -2.78 5.13
N VAL A 165 -19.31 -1.78 5.97
CA VAL A 165 -20.51 -1.61 6.80
C VAL A 165 -21.23 -0.35 6.34
N GLN A 166 -22.55 -0.38 6.23
CA GLN A 166 -23.35 0.76 5.80
C GLN A 166 -24.09 1.37 7.00
N ILE A 167 -23.95 2.67 7.19
CA ILE A 167 -24.72 3.45 8.16
C ILE A 167 -25.92 4.10 7.48
N ASP A 168 -26.99 4.30 8.25
CA ASP A 168 -28.14 5.08 7.80
C ASP A 168 -27.85 6.57 7.66
N ARG A 169 -28.78 7.28 7.01
CA ARG A 169 -28.70 8.73 6.82
C ARG A 169 -28.58 9.52 8.13
N GLY A 170 -29.21 9.05 9.21
CA GLY A 170 -29.22 9.73 10.50
C GLY A 170 -27.86 9.74 11.17
N ALA A 171 -27.08 8.68 10.98
CA ALA A 171 -25.73 8.50 11.52
C ALA A 171 -24.66 9.34 10.81
N ILE A 172 -24.88 9.76 9.56
CA ILE A 172 -23.87 10.46 8.73
C ILE A 172 -23.31 11.69 9.44
N LYS A 173 -24.19 12.55 9.97
CA LYS A 173 -23.76 13.79 10.66
C LYS A 173 -22.89 13.51 11.89
N PHE A 174 -23.14 12.40 12.57
CA PHE A 174 -22.40 12.01 13.77
C PHE A 174 -21.04 11.41 13.41
N LEU A 175 -20.98 10.64 12.33
CA LEU A 175 -19.72 10.14 11.79
C LEU A 175 -18.77 11.29 11.41
N LEU A 176 -19.29 12.30 10.70
CA LEU A 176 -18.50 13.47 10.31
C LEU A 176 -18.05 14.33 11.50
N ALA A 177 -18.68 14.19 12.66
CA ALA A 177 -18.23 14.78 13.92
C ALA A 177 -17.20 13.92 14.69
N GLY A 178 -16.87 12.74 14.17
CA GLY A 178 -15.97 11.76 14.76
C GLY A 178 -16.58 10.90 15.87
N ALA A 179 -17.92 10.76 15.90
CA ALA A 179 -18.59 9.89 16.86
C ALA A 179 -18.46 8.41 16.49
N ASN A 180 -18.52 7.52 17.48
CA ASN A 180 -18.60 6.09 17.24
C ASN A 180 -19.95 5.68 16.66
N MET A 181 -19.97 4.62 15.85
CA MET A 181 -21.20 4.14 15.23
C MET A 181 -21.90 3.16 16.14
N MET A 182 -23.18 3.43 16.39
CA MET A 182 -24.04 2.65 17.26
C MET A 182 -24.74 1.54 16.48
N ALA A 183 -25.00 0.40 17.13
CA ALA A 183 -25.67 -0.74 16.52
C ALA A 183 -26.99 -0.38 15.79
N PRO A 184 -27.88 0.48 16.34
CA PRO A 184 -29.11 0.86 15.64
C PRO A 184 -28.89 1.50 14.27
N GLY A 185 -27.80 2.26 14.09
CA GLY A 185 -27.49 2.92 12.81
C GLY A 185 -27.01 1.97 11.71
N LEU A 186 -26.61 0.75 12.09
CA LEU A 186 -26.19 -0.32 11.17
C LEU A 186 -27.28 -1.37 10.94
N LEU A 187 -28.29 -1.43 11.82
CA LEU A 187 -29.37 -2.41 11.80
C LEU A 187 -30.72 -1.82 11.37
N SER A 188 -30.78 -0.51 11.13
CA SER A 188 -31.95 0.18 10.58
C SER A 188 -32.14 -0.14 9.09
N ALA A 189 -33.25 0.30 8.49
CA ALA A 189 -33.56 0.02 7.08
C ALA A 189 -32.49 0.54 6.08
N GLY A 190 -31.78 1.62 6.45
CA GLY A 190 -30.67 2.18 5.68
C GLY A 190 -29.30 1.64 6.09
N GLY A 191 -29.22 0.92 7.20
CA GLY A 191 -27.99 0.30 7.70
C GLY A 191 -27.78 -1.10 7.12
N LYS A 192 -26.51 -1.49 6.92
CA LYS A 192 -26.15 -2.86 6.52
C LYS A 192 -24.91 -3.31 7.27
N LEU A 193 -25.08 -4.35 8.08
CA LEU A 193 -23.97 -5.06 8.72
C LEU A 193 -23.85 -6.46 8.10
N PRO A 194 -22.79 -6.74 7.31
CA PRO A 194 -22.55 -8.07 6.78
C PRO A 194 -22.23 -9.06 7.91
N ASP A 195 -22.58 -10.33 7.68
CA ASP A 195 -22.28 -11.43 8.58
C ASP A 195 -20.84 -11.93 8.41
N GLY A 196 -20.35 -12.69 9.40
CA GLY A 196 -19.02 -13.31 9.34
C GLY A 196 -17.86 -12.39 9.74
N LEU A 197 -18.12 -11.13 10.08
CA LEU A 197 -17.09 -10.24 10.61
C LEU A 197 -16.80 -10.54 12.09
N GLY A 198 -15.53 -10.76 12.41
CA GLY A 198 -15.05 -10.98 13.77
C GLY A 198 -14.86 -9.68 14.56
N LYS A 199 -14.71 -9.80 15.87
CA LYS A 199 -14.30 -8.70 16.74
C LYS A 199 -12.94 -8.13 16.30
N ASP A 200 -12.74 -6.82 16.47
CA ASP A 200 -11.52 -6.08 16.13
C ASP A 200 -11.20 -6.03 14.62
N THR A 201 -12.10 -6.52 13.75
CA THR A 201 -11.97 -6.36 12.30
C THR A 201 -12.06 -4.88 11.91
N ILE A 202 -11.13 -4.43 11.05
CA ILE A 202 -11.15 -3.10 10.46
C ILE A 202 -12.16 -3.07 9.31
N VAL A 203 -13.06 -2.10 9.33
CA VAL A 203 -14.18 -1.99 8.39
C VAL A 203 -14.23 -0.60 7.75
N ALA A 204 -14.62 -0.57 6.47
CA ALA A 204 -14.97 0.65 5.77
C ALA A 204 -16.41 1.05 6.12
N ILE A 205 -16.61 2.26 6.63
CA ILE A 205 -17.93 2.81 6.97
C ILE A 205 -18.46 3.55 5.74
N GLN A 206 -19.41 2.93 5.03
CA GLN A 206 -20.16 3.55 3.95
C GLN A 206 -21.43 4.22 4.47
N ALA A 207 -21.89 5.25 3.78
CA ALA A 207 -23.14 5.92 4.10
C ALA A 207 -24.21 5.61 3.04
N GLU A 208 -25.45 5.47 3.48
CA GLU A 208 -26.59 5.30 2.57
C GLU A 208 -26.62 6.42 1.51
N GLY A 209 -26.62 6.02 0.23
CA GLY A 209 -26.65 6.94 -0.91
C GLY A 209 -25.30 7.58 -1.25
N LYS A 210 -24.18 7.11 -0.69
CA LYS A 210 -22.82 7.54 -1.03
C LYS A 210 -22.01 6.39 -1.61
N GLN A 211 -21.20 6.68 -2.64
CA GLN A 211 -20.35 5.69 -3.31
C GLN A 211 -19.07 5.40 -2.52
N HIS A 212 -18.47 6.43 -1.93
CA HIS A 212 -17.20 6.32 -1.20
C HIS A 212 -17.42 6.13 0.30
N ALA A 213 -16.47 5.44 0.94
CA ALA A 213 -16.44 5.28 2.40
C ALA A 213 -16.32 6.64 3.09
N CYS A 214 -17.17 6.90 4.09
CA CYS A 214 -17.15 8.13 4.88
C CYS A 214 -16.25 8.02 6.11
N GLY A 215 -15.82 6.82 6.47
CA GLY A 215 -14.88 6.59 7.56
C GLY A 215 -14.32 5.18 7.57
N ILE A 216 -13.36 4.94 8.45
CA ILE A 216 -12.82 3.63 8.79
C ILE A 216 -12.98 3.45 10.28
N GLY A 217 -13.39 2.25 10.67
CA GLY A 217 -13.54 1.92 12.06
C GLY A 217 -13.15 0.48 12.37
N LYS A 218 -13.24 0.15 13.65
CA LYS A 218 -12.96 -1.18 14.18
C LYS A 218 -14.20 -1.73 14.89
N LEU A 219 -14.56 -2.97 14.59
CA LEU A 219 -15.69 -3.63 15.26
C LEU A 219 -15.38 -3.91 16.74
N VAL A 220 -16.31 -3.54 17.62
CA VAL A 220 -16.15 -3.76 19.08
C VAL A 220 -16.51 -5.20 19.48
N ALA A 221 -17.36 -5.86 18.70
CA ALA A 221 -17.76 -7.26 18.87
C ALA A 221 -17.99 -7.90 17.49
N SER A 222 -18.29 -9.20 17.45
CA SER A 222 -18.60 -9.86 16.18
C SER A 222 -19.89 -9.29 15.56
N SER A 223 -20.02 -9.39 14.24
CA SER A 223 -21.24 -9.02 13.52
C SER A 223 -22.50 -9.68 14.10
N ALA A 224 -22.40 -10.96 14.47
CA ALA A 224 -23.48 -11.71 15.10
C ALA A 224 -23.85 -11.17 16.48
N ASP A 225 -22.86 -10.85 17.32
CA ASP A 225 -23.10 -10.31 18.66
C ASP A 225 -23.71 -8.91 18.60
N ILE A 226 -23.28 -8.08 17.65
CA ILE A 226 -23.84 -6.73 17.43
C ILE A 226 -25.31 -6.84 17.01
N LYS A 227 -25.63 -7.73 16.07
CA LYS A 227 -27.01 -8.01 15.64
C LYS A 227 -27.87 -8.50 16.80
N LYS A 228 -27.33 -9.39 17.64
CA LYS A 228 -28.04 -9.95 18.81
C LYS A 228 -28.28 -8.91 19.90
N ALA A 229 -27.29 -8.05 20.18
CA ALA A 229 -27.41 -7.03 21.21
C ALA A 229 -28.35 -5.89 20.78
N GLY A 230 -28.30 -5.47 19.51
CA GLY A 230 -29.15 -4.43 18.93
C GLY A 230 -28.92 -3.01 19.50
N LYS A 231 -28.01 -2.85 20.46
CA LYS A 231 -27.73 -1.58 21.15
C LYS A 231 -26.25 -1.45 21.50
N GLY A 232 -25.82 -0.23 21.82
CA GLY A 232 -24.45 0.08 22.18
C GLY A 232 -23.56 0.39 20.98
N VAL A 233 -22.26 0.56 21.25
CA VAL A 233 -21.26 0.88 20.23
C VAL A 233 -20.98 -0.38 19.41
N ALA A 234 -21.16 -0.30 18.10
CA ALA A 234 -20.87 -1.38 17.17
C ALA A 234 -19.48 -1.22 16.54
N VAL A 235 -19.17 0.00 16.09
CA VAL A 235 -17.91 0.33 15.42
C VAL A 235 -17.28 1.55 16.10
N GLU A 236 -16.05 1.37 16.59
CA GLU A 236 -15.19 2.45 17.05
C GLU A 236 -14.62 3.18 15.83
N THR A 237 -14.83 4.49 15.74
CA THR A 237 -14.41 5.27 14.57
C THR A 237 -12.95 5.69 14.71
N ILE A 238 -12.14 5.33 13.71
CA ILE A 238 -10.70 5.62 13.70
C ILE A 238 -10.43 6.91 12.93
N CYS A 239 -10.87 6.96 11.67
CA CYS A 239 -10.75 8.12 10.79
C CYS A 239 -12.04 8.33 9.99
N TRP A 240 -12.29 9.55 9.57
CA TRP A 240 -13.49 9.94 8.82
C TRP A 240 -13.21 11.08 7.86
N ILE A 241 -14.08 11.26 6.87
CA ILE A 241 -13.98 12.37 5.93
C ILE A 241 -14.06 13.69 6.71
N GLY A 242 -13.05 14.55 6.53
CA GLY A 242 -12.97 15.85 7.17
C GLY A 242 -12.26 15.84 8.53
N ASP A 243 -11.74 14.71 8.99
CA ASP A 243 -10.72 14.70 10.05
C ASP A 243 -9.43 15.37 9.56
N ASP A 244 -8.48 15.59 10.47
CA ASP A 244 -7.31 16.38 10.10
C ASP A 244 -6.34 15.59 9.22
N LEU A 245 -6.25 14.26 9.36
CA LEU A 245 -5.44 13.44 8.44
C LEU A 245 -6.01 13.47 7.01
N TRP A 246 -7.34 13.51 6.85
CA TRP A 246 -7.99 13.63 5.55
C TRP A 246 -7.58 14.91 4.80
N LYS A 247 -7.39 16.01 5.53
CA LYS A 247 -6.96 17.31 4.97
C LYS A 247 -5.49 17.34 4.57
N VAL A 248 -4.71 16.33 4.97
CA VAL A 248 -3.28 16.24 4.67
C VAL A 248 -3.11 15.54 3.33
N ASP A 249 -2.54 16.26 2.36
CA ASP A 249 -2.18 15.69 1.06
C ASP A 249 -0.79 15.07 1.09
N THR A 250 0.15 15.73 1.76
CA THR A 250 1.54 15.29 1.90
C THR A 250 2.01 15.43 3.33
N ILE A 251 2.78 14.46 3.81
CA ILE A 251 3.38 14.46 5.14
C ILE A 251 4.74 13.75 5.13
N GLY A 252 5.65 14.24 5.96
CA GLY A 252 6.96 13.62 6.13
C GLY A 252 8.01 14.15 5.17
N LEU A 253 8.85 13.25 4.67
CA LEU A 253 9.98 13.55 3.78
C LEU A 253 9.51 13.81 2.36
#